data_AF-A0A401M175-F1
#
_entry.id   AF-A0A401M175-F1
#
_cell.length_a   1.000
_cell.length_b   1.000
_cell.length_c   1.000
_cell.angle_alpha   90.00
_cell.angle_beta   90.00
_cell.angle_gamma   90.00
#
_symmetry.space_group_name_H-M   'P 1'
#
loop_
_entity.id
_entity.type
_entity.pdbx_description
1 polymer ?
#
loop_
_entity_poly.entity_id
_entity_poly.type
_entity_poly.pdbx_seq_one_letter_code
_entity_poly.pdbx_strand_id
1 'polypeptide(L)' 'MDWIAEKEYHTGNIMNAFRLTLVGEGKGPHMFDISWVLGKEETLARMKRAVEVLK' A
#
# COMPACT_ATOMS: atom_id res chain seq x y z
N MET A 1 -13.29 -4.53 -4.52
CA MET A 1 -12.72 -5.87 -4.25
C MET A 1 -12.68 -6.71 -5.52
N ASP A 2 -13.65 -6.51 -6.41
CA ASP A 2 -13.78 -7.20 -7.70
C ASP A 2 -12.50 -7.19 -8.53
N TRP A 3 -11.83 -6.04 -8.69
CA TRP A 3 -10.54 -6.00 -9.41
C TRP A 3 -9.45 -6.91 -8.82
N ILE A 4 -9.37 -7.04 -7.49
CA ILE A 4 -8.41 -7.93 -6.83
C ILE A 4 -8.76 -9.39 -7.15
N ALA A 5 -10.05 -9.73 -7.11
CA ALA A 5 -10.56 -11.06 -7.41
C ALA A 5 -10.41 -11.42 -8.89
N GLU A 6 -10.72 -10.50 -9.81
CA GLU A 6 -10.56 -10.64 -11.27
C GLU A 6 -9.11 -10.89 -11.68
N LYS A 7 -8.16 -10.35 -10.92
CA LYS A 7 -6.72 -10.57 -11.12
C LYS A 7 -6.19 -11.80 -10.39
N GLU A 8 -7.06 -12.56 -9.73
CA GLU A 8 -6.72 -13.73 -8.92
C GLU A 8 -5.67 -13.41 -7.84
N TYR A 9 -5.66 -12.16 -7.37
CA TYR A 9 -4.74 -11.73 -6.32
C TYR A 9 -5.27 -12.08 -4.94
N HIS A 10 -4.36 -12.51 -4.07
CA HIS A 10 -4.67 -12.60 -2.66
C HIS A 10 -4.74 -11.20 -2.06
N THR A 11 -5.88 -10.87 -1.45
CA THR A 11 -6.08 -9.57 -0.79
C THR A 11 -4.96 -9.25 0.20
N GLY A 12 -4.50 -10.24 0.98
CA GLY A 12 -3.41 -10.07 1.93
C GLY A 12 -2.09 -9.59 1.29
N ASN A 13 -1.79 -10.03 0.06
CA ASN A 13 -0.60 -9.59 -0.66
C ASN A 13 -0.71 -8.12 -1.07
N ILE A 14 -1.89 -7.69 -1.53
CA ILE A 14 -2.15 -6.28 -1.88
C ILE A 14 -2.03 -5.39 -0.64
N MET A 15 -2.60 -5.84 0.50
CA MET A 15 -2.54 -5.04 1.73
C MET A 15 -1.12 -4.94 2.29
N ASN A 16 -0.34 -6.02 2.23
CA ASN A 16 1.06 -6.01 2.63
C ASN A 16 1.92 -5.14 1.71
N ALA A 17 1.72 -5.21 0.39
CA ALA A 17 2.41 -4.36 -0.58
C ALA A 17 2.08 -2.87 -0.34
N PHE A 18 0.81 -2.54 -0.13
CA PHE A 18 0.39 -1.18 0.22
C PHE A 18 1.12 -0.68 1.48
N ARG A 19 1.14 -1.49 2.54
CA ARG A 19 1.83 -1.13 3.79
C ARG A 19 3.33 -0.93 3.59
N LEU A 20 3.99 -1.83 2.85
CA LEU A 20 5.39 -1.69 2.47
C LEU A 20 5.65 -0.33 1.80
N THR A 21 4.79 0.11 0.89
CA THR A 21 4.96 1.40 0.21
C THR A 21 4.87 2.60 1.14
N LEU A 22 4.09 2.53 2.23
CA LEU A 22 3.85 3.66 3.12
C LEU A 22 4.81 3.74 4.30
N VAL A 23 5.19 2.61 4.88
CA VAL A 23 6.00 2.55 6.11
C VAL A 23 7.30 1.78 5.96
N GLY A 24 7.59 1.21 4.78
CA GLY A 24 8.84 0.50 4.50
C GLY A 24 8.89 -0.94 5.00
N GLU A 25 7.80 -1.45 5.60
CA GLU A 25 7.71 -2.82 6.11
C GLU A 25 6.27 -3.34 6.12
N GLY A 26 6.08 -4.66 6.16
CA GLY A 26 4.76 -5.32 6.19
C GLY A 26 4.03 -5.26 7.54
N LYS A 27 4.53 -4.50 8.52
CA LYS A 27 3.97 -4.41 9.89
C LYS A 27 3.64 -2.96 10.27
N GLY A 28 2.86 -2.80 11.33
CA GLY A 28 2.43 -1.49 11.83
C GLY A 28 0.93 -1.43 12.11
N PRO A 29 0.41 -0.22 12.39
CA PRO A 29 -0.99 0.00 12.72
C PRO A 29 -1.92 -0.31 11.54
N HIS A 30 -3.22 -0.06 11.73
CA HIS A 30 -4.21 -0.27 10.69
C HIS A 30 -3.86 0.58 9.45
N MET A 31 -3.92 -0.03 8.27
CA MET A 31 -3.36 0.57 7.05
C MET A 31 -4.05 1.88 6.65
N PHE A 32 -5.35 2.01 6.95
CA PHE A 32 -6.09 3.24 6.66
C PHE A 32 -5.73 4.37 7.63
N ASP A 33 -5.38 4.05 8.89
CA ASP A 33 -4.91 5.04 9.85
C ASP A 33 -3.58 5.65 9.40
N ILE A 34 -2.68 4.82 8.83
CA ILE A 34 -1.42 5.26 8.24
C ILE A 34 -1.70 6.29 7.13
N SER A 35 -2.52 5.92 6.14
CA SER A 35 -2.82 6.82 5.02
C SER A 35 -3.59 8.08 5.44
N TRP A 36 -4.40 7.98 6.49
CA TRP A 36 -5.12 9.12 7.06
C TRP A 36 -4.16 10.13 7.70
N VAL A 37 -3.22 9.64 8.52
CA VAL A 37 -2.21 10.47 9.19
C VAL A 37 -1.25 11.11 8.18
N LEU A 38 -0.84 10.36 7.14
CA LEU A 38 0.03 10.89 6.08
C LEU A 38 -0.68 11.93 5.20
N GLY A 39 -1.99 11.75 4.99
CA GLY A 39 -2.75 12.52 4.02
C GLY A 39 -2.53 12.04 2.57
N LYS A 40 -3.36 12.55 1.67
CA LYS A 40 -3.45 12.09 0.28
C LYS A 40 -2.15 12.26 -0.51
N GLU A 41 -1.54 13.44 -0.44
CA GLU A 41 -0.38 13.78 -1.27
C GLU A 41 0.84 12.93 -0.92
N GLU A 42 1.16 12.83 0.37
CA GLU A 42 2.28 12.03 0.87
C GLU A 42 2.07 10.53 0.61
N THR A 43 0.86 10.03 0.81
CA THR A 43 0.50 8.63 0.50
C THR A 43 0.79 8.31 -0.97
N LEU A 44 0.35 9.16 -1.90
CA LEU A 44 0.59 8.97 -3.33
C LEU A 44 2.06 9.12 -3.70
N ALA A 45 2.78 10.07 -3.10
CA ALA A 45 4.21 10.28 -3.35
C ALA A 45 5.03 9.04 -2.96
N ARG A 46 4.77 8.47 -1.78
CA ARG A 46 5.44 7.24 -1.32
C ARG A 46 5.13 6.04 -2.20
N MET A 47 3.85 5.84 -2.55
CA MET A 47 3.45 4.76 -3.46
C MET A 47 4.16 4.84 -4.82
N LYS A 48 4.21 6.03 -5.43
CA LYS A 48 4.91 6.23 -6.71
C LYS A 48 6.40 5.94 -6.59
N ARG A 49 7.05 6.43 -5.54
CA ARG A 49 8.47 6.14 -5.27
C ARG A 49 8.73 4.64 -5.10
N ALA A 50 7.88 3.94 -4.35
CA ALA A 50 8.01 2.50 -4.16
C ALA A 50 7.90 1.74 -5.49
N VAL A 51 6.92 2.11 -6.33
CA VAL A 51 6.74 1.53 -7.68
C VAL A 51 7.92 1.83 -8.61
N GLU A 52 8.60 2.96 -8.43
CA GLU A 52 9.80 3.31 -9.21
C GLU A 52 11.03 2.48 -8.80
N VAL A 53 11.22 2.30 -7.49
CA VAL A 53 12.44 1.70 -6.92
C VAL A 53 12.37 0.17 -6.81
N LEU A 54 11.18 -0.41 -6.63
CA LEU A 54 10.98 -1.85 -6.39
C LEU A 54 10.55 -2.64 -7.63
N LYS A 55 10.79 -2.12 -8.84
CA LYS A 55 10.46 -2.83 -10.09
C LYS A 55 11.22 -4.13 -10.25
#